data_AF-A0A7S1CJA0-F1
#
_entry.id   AF-A0A7S1CJA0-F1
#
_cell.length_a   1.000
_cell.length_b   1.000
_cell.length_c   1.000
_cell.angle_alpha   90.00
_cell.angle_beta   90.00
_cell.angle_gamma   90.00
#
_symmetry.space_group_name_H-M   'P 1'
#
loop_
_entity.id
_entity.type
_entity.pdbx_description
1 polymer ?
#
loop_
_entity_poly.entity_id
_entity_poly.type
_entity_poly.pdbx_seq_one_letter_code
_entity_poly.pdbx_strand_id
1 'polypeptide(L)'
;ANTVWLSLFVGAAPYDLDAAENIIRTAFTTLNDTDYLLLLLPAGVDIFSPLAHSFEEVPIVDAAGADDLDYDGEFGERRVFCCNREVFIPTLTIRPARVEDHDDLVPIFNSQSEVLTELYGEFFLAELIEAQNESTRALVAEVDGRAVGLMSLTRDIKLGVLQQCFDLGPYNNLMQVTRAETRRAEAEDRAANALRRDWLATLHVRAAEVEEVFEALGSSGDADDVVNMERLAEALNRKGVEWSYTNRRKRGLGDQMTEDLGLAGQVVTRDALDEAVGDFAARRAERALRRGVFA
;
A
#
# COMPACT_ATOMS: atom_id res chain seq x y z
N ALA A 1 -0.17 -7.23 -18.71
CA ALA A 1 -0.20 -7.51 -20.17
C ALA A 1 -0.09 -9.02 -20.32
N ASN A 2 -0.92 -9.64 -21.16
CA ASN A 2 -1.00 -11.10 -21.24
C ASN A 2 -0.03 -11.76 -22.22
N THR A 3 0.85 -10.96 -22.82
CA THR A 3 1.80 -11.39 -23.83
C THR A 3 3.16 -10.78 -23.56
N VAL A 4 4.21 -11.59 -23.69
CA VAL A 4 5.60 -11.16 -23.58
C VAL A 4 6.38 -11.56 -24.84
N TRP A 5 7.29 -10.69 -25.27
CA TRP A 5 8.14 -10.95 -26.43
C TRP A 5 9.47 -11.56 -25.99
N LEU A 6 9.76 -12.75 -26.51
CA LEU A 6 11.09 -13.35 -26.48
C LEU A 6 11.91 -12.75 -27.62
N SER A 7 12.89 -11.89 -27.29
CA SER A 7 13.70 -11.23 -28.32
C SER A 7 14.80 -12.14 -28.89
N LEU A 8 15.43 -12.95 -28.03
CA LEU A 8 16.53 -13.82 -28.41
C LEU A 8 16.66 -14.96 -27.38
N PHE A 9 16.97 -16.15 -27.87
CA PHE A 9 17.41 -17.28 -27.04
C PHE A 9 18.71 -17.84 -27.62
N VAL A 10 19.70 -18.07 -26.75
CA VAL A 10 20.95 -18.74 -27.12
C VAL A 10 21.26 -19.74 -26.02
N GLY A 11 21.36 -21.01 -26.39
CA GLY A 11 21.76 -22.11 -25.50
C GLY A 11 23.06 -22.73 -25.97
N ALA A 12 23.83 -23.29 -25.03
CA ALA A 12 25.00 -24.10 -25.34
C ALA A 12 24.63 -25.58 -25.27
N ALA A 13 24.90 -26.33 -26.34
CA ALA A 13 24.73 -27.77 -26.33
C ALA A 13 25.66 -28.42 -25.26
N PRO A 14 25.19 -29.45 -24.53
CA PRO A 14 23.93 -30.18 -24.72
C PRO A 14 22.76 -29.69 -23.84
N TYR A 15 22.88 -28.55 -23.16
CA TYR A 15 21.90 -28.11 -22.13
C TYR A 15 20.84 -27.14 -22.67
N ASP A 16 20.87 -26.85 -23.96
CA ASP A 16 20.03 -25.85 -24.61
C ASP A 16 18.53 -26.17 -24.54
N LEU A 17 18.15 -27.45 -24.68
CA LEU A 17 16.77 -27.91 -24.52
C LEU A 17 16.23 -27.70 -23.10
N ASP A 18 16.91 -28.28 -22.11
CA ASP A 18 16.50 -28.16 -20.70
C ASP A 18 16.49 -26.70 -20.24
N ALA A 19 17.45 -25.89 -20.70
CA ALA A 19 17.50 -24.47 -20.38
C ALA A 19 16.29 -23.72 -20.99
N ALA A 20 15.94 -24.00 -22.24
CA ALA A 20 14.78 -23.39 -22.89
C ALA A 20 13.48 -23.73 -22.15
N GLU A 21 13.26 -25.01 -21.85
CA GLU A 21 12.06 -25.45 -21.12
C GLU A 21 11.97 -24.81 -19.74
N ASN A 22 13.06 -24.79 -18.98
CA ASN A 22 13.07 -24.20 -17.65
C ASN A 22 12.86 -22.68 -17.68
N ILE A 23 13.44 -21.98 -18.65
CA ILE A 23 13.25 -20.53 -18.80
C ILE A 23 11.79 -20.21 -19.14
N ILE A 24 11.19 -20.92 -20.09
CA ILE A 24 9.79 -20.71 -20.48
C ILE A 24 8.84 -21.05 -19.31
N ARG A 25 9.06 -22.19 -18.66
CA ARG A 25 8.30 -22.59 -17.46
C ARG A 25 8.41 -21.54 -16.38
N THR A 26 9.61 -21.04 -16.11
CA THR A 26 9.85 -20.00 -15.10
C THR A 26 9.18 -18.69 -15.49
N ALA A 27 9.20 -18.30 -16.77
CA ALA A 27 8.52 -17.11 -17.24
C ALA A 27 7.01 -17.19 -16.96
N PHE A 28 6.36 -18.32 -17.28
CA PHE A 28 4.94 -18.50 -16.99
C PHE A 28 4.64 -18.62 -15.48
N THR A 29 5.48 -19.27 -14.68
CA THR A 29 5.23 -19.39 -13.22
C THR A 29 5.45 -18.07 -12.47
N THR A 30 6.33 -17.20 -12.95
CA THR A 30 6.61 -15.91 -12.32
C THR A 30 5.68 -14.79 -12.83
N LEU A 31 5.28 -14.84 -14.10
CA LEU A 31 4.38 -13.86 -14.72
C LEU A 31 2.96 -14.44 -14.79
N ASN A 32 2.21 -14.29 -13.70
CA ASN A 32 0.87 -14.88 -13.55
C ASN A 32 -0.14 -14.41 -14.60
N ASP A 33 0.00 -13.16 -15.07
CA ASP A 33 -0.92 -12.59 -16.06
C ASP A 33 -0.53 -12.93 -17.51
N THR A 34 0.59 -13.62 -17.75
CA THR A 34 1.11 -13.92 -19.10
C THR A 34 0.62 -15.28 -19.60
N ASP A 35 -0.11 -15.26 -20.70
CA ASP A 35 -0.64 -16.45 -21.38
C ASP A 35 0.20 -16.82 -22.61
N TYR A 36 0.87 -15.84 -23.22
CA TYR A 36 1.56 -16.02 -24.50
C TYR A 36 3.00 -15.50 -24.47
N LEU A 37 3.93 -16.31 -24.98
CA LEU A 37 5.25 -15.84 -25.37
C LEU A 37 5.34 -15.77 -26.89
N LEU A 38 5.69 -14.59 -27.42
CA LEU A 38 5.85 -14.38 -28.85
C LEU A 38 7.32 -14.27 -29.22
N LEU A 39 7.72 -14.93 -30.30
CA LEU A 39 9.05 -14.85 -30.90
C LEU A 39 8.90 -14.40 -32.35
N LEU A 40 9.59 -13.33 -32.73
CA LEU A 40 9.63 -12.82 -34.10
C LEU A 40 10.93 -13.26 -34.76
N LEU A 41 10.85 -13.94 -35.91
CA LEU A 41 12.00 -14.35 -36.71
C LEU A 41 11.87 -13.85 -38.16
N PRO A 42 12.99 -13.52 -38.84
CA PRO A 42 13.00 -13.34 -40.29
C PRO A 42 12.61 -14.63 -41.02
N ALA A 43 11.96 -14.55 -42.18
CA ALA A 43 11.45 -15.73 -42.92
C ALA A 43 12.53 -16.73 -43.31
N GLY A 44 13.76 -16.27 -43.55
CA GLY A 44 14.90 -17.13 -43.87
C GLY A 44 15.58 -17.79 -42.66
N VAL A 45 15.10 -17.55 -41.44
CA VAL A 45 15.67 -18.10 -40.21
C VAL A 45 14.72 -19.14 -39.63
N ASP A 46 15.22 -20.36 -39.49
CA ASP A 46 14.48 -21.43 -38.82
C ASP A 46 14.41 -21.21 -37.31
N ILE A 47 13.30 -21.64 -36.72
CA ILE A 47 13.16 -21.63 -35.27
C ILE A 47 14.18 -22.58 -34.64
N PHE A 48 14.81 -22.11 -33.57
CA PHE A 48 15.77 -22.89 -32.81
C PHE A 48 15.11 -24.16 -32.26
N SER A 49 15.70 -25.34 -32.52
CA SER A 49 15.08 -26.64 -32.26
C SER A 49 14.54 -26.83 -30.83
N PRO A 50 15.25 -26.38 -29.77
CA PRO A 50 14.71 -26.32 -28.41
C PRO A 50 13.39 -25.57 -28.23
N LEU A 51 13.16 -24.50 -29.00
CA LEU A 51 11.91 -23.73 -28.95
C LEU A 51 10.84 -24.31 -29.87
N ALA A 52 11.24 -24.99 -30.95
CA ALA A 52 10.33 -25.54 -31.96
C ALA A 52 9.29 -26.52 -31.39
N HIS A 53 9.55 -27.13 -30.24
CA HIS A 53 8.64 -28.09 -29.60
C HIS A 53 7.44 -27.43 -28.91
N SER A 54 7.55 -26.15 -28.52
CA SER A 54 6.54 -25.46 -27.73
C SER A 54 6.01 -24.18 -28.36
N PHE A 55 6.62 -23.75 -29.47
CA PHE A 55 6.25 -22.57 -30.24
C PHE A 55 5.60 -22.98 -31.56
N GLU A 56 4.39 -22.49 -31.80
CA GLU A 56 3.65 -22.69 -33.05
C GLU A 56 3.66 -21.40 -33.88
N GLU A 57 3.79 -21.52 -35.19
CA GLU A 57 3.72 -20.36 -36.09
C GLU A 57 2.29 -19.82 -36.14
N VAL A 58 2.13 -18.52 -35.91
CA VAL A 58 0.84 -17.83 -35.96
C VAL A 58 0.76 -16.90 -37.17
N PRO A 59 -0.39 -16.86 -37.88
CA PRO A 59 -0.54 -16.00 -39.03
C PRO A 59 -0.54 -14.53 -38.59
N ILE A 60 0.23 -13.70 -39.30
CA ILE A 60 0.15 -12.25 -39.17
C ILE A 60 -1.09 -11.79 -39.95
N VAL A 61 -2.05 -11.19 -39.26
CA VAL A 61 -3.21 -10.57 -39.89
C VAL A 61 -2.88 -9.10 -40.09
N ASP A 62 -2.76 -8.69 -41.36
CA ASP A 62 -2.68 -7.28 -41.70
C ASP A 62 -3.98 -6.60 -41.29
N ALA A 63 -3.88 -5.53 -40.51
CA ALA A 63 -5.05 -4.77 -40.12
C ALA A 63 -5.74 -4.25 -41.38
N ALA A 64 -7.07 -4.41 -41.48
CA ALA A 64 -7.84 -3.87 -42.59
C ALA A 64 -7.61 -2.34 -42.66
N GLY A 65 -6.89 -1.89 -43.69
CA GLY A 65 -6.43 -0.50 -43.84
C GLY A 65 -4.92 -0.29 -43.68
N ALA A 66 -4.12 -1.35 -43.50
CA ALA A 66 -2.68 -1.34 -43.71
C ALA A 66 -2.34 -1.55 -45.21
N ASP A 67 -3.04 -0.83 -46.08
CA ASP A 67 -2.59 -0.66 -47.46
C ASP A 67 -1.34 0.26 -47.41
N ASP A 68 -0.29 -0.13 -48.13
CA ASP A 68 0.91 0.65 -48.43
C ASP A 68 1.93 0.89 -47.30
N LEU A 69 2.42 -0.17 -46.67
CA LEU A 69 3.82 -0.18 -46.22
C LEU A 69 4.62 -1.11 -47.14
N ASP A 70 5.07 -0.58 -48.27
CA ASP A 70 6.14 -1.16 -49.09
C ASP A 70 7.40 -1.30 -48.21
N TYR A 71 7.50 -2.43 -47.51
CA TYR A 71 8.68 -2.78 -46.73
C TYR A 71 9.72 -3.40 -47.67
N ASP A 72 10.26 -2.57 -48.57
CA ASP A 72 11.47 -2.86 -49.37
C ASP A 72 12.74 -2.85 -48.48
N GLY A 73 12.66 -3.47 -47.31
CA GLY A 73 13.74 -3.55 -46.33
C GLY A 73 14.51 -4.86 -46.41
N GLU A 74 15.83 -4.82 -46.16
CA GLU A 74 16.75 -5.98 -46.06
C GLU A 74 16.31 -7.08 -45.07
N PHE A 75 15.26 -6.83 -44.28
CA PHE A 75 14.62 -7.79 -43.38
C PHE A 75 13.28 -8.18 -43.99
N GLY A 76 13.29 -9.22 -44.85
CA GLY A 76 12.14 -9.71 -45.63
C GLY A 76 10.94 -10.16 -44.78
N GLU A 77 10.07 -10.99 -45.38
CA GLU A 77 8.88 -11.56 -44.71
C GLU A 77 9.21 -12.00 -43.28
N ARG A 78 8.33 -11.67 -42.32
CA ARG A 78 8.55 -11.98 -40.90
C ARG A 78 7.61 -13.10 -40.50
N ARG A 79 8.09 -13.97 -39.62
CA ARG A 79 7.34 -15.08 -39.05
C ARG A 79 7.20 -14.84 -37.55
N VAL A 80 6.00 -15.05 -37.03
CA VAL A 80 5.71 -14.94 -35.60
C VAL A 80 5.40 -16.32 -35.08
N PHE A 81 6.05 -16.68 -33.99
CA PHE A 81 5.82 -17.91 -33.27
C PHE A 81 5.23 -17.61 -31.90
N CYS A 82 4.29 -18.42 -31.46
CA CYS A 82 3.58 -18.28 -30.21
C CYS A 82 3.74 -19.55 -29.37
N CYS A 83 4.18 -19.40 -28.13
CA CYS A 83 4.10 -20.43 -27.11
C CYS A 83 2.96 -20.12 -26.16
N ASN A 84 2.05 -21.08 -26.00
CA ASN A 84 0.92 -20.98 -25.10
C ASN A 84 1.32 -21.51 -23.70
N ARG A 85 0.92 -20.78 -22.66
CA ARG A 85 1.09 -21.15 -21.24
C ARG A 85 0.63 -22.57 -20.95
N GLU A 86 -0.48 -23.02 -21.55
CA GLU A 86 -1.10 -24.32 -21.31
C GLU A 86 -0.15 -25.50 -21.60
N VAL A 87 0.83 -25.32 -22.48
CA VAL A 87 1.87 -26.31 -22.79
C VAL A 87 2.76 -26.59 -21.57
N PHE A 88 2.97 -25.59 -20.70
CA PHE A 88 3.84 -25.68 -19.54
C PHE A 88 3.09 -25.74 -18.22
N ILE A 89 1.95 -25.07 -18.13
CA ILE A 89 1.14 -24.95 -16.92
C ILE A 89 -0.30 -25.27 -17.32
N PRO A 90 -0.83 -26.45 -16.95
CA PRO A 90 -2.18 -26.84 -17.33
C PRO A 90 -3.22 -25.88 -16.73
N THR A 91 -4.29 -25.64 -17.47
CA THR A 91 -5.42 -24.85 -17.00
C THR A 91 -6.16 -25.62 -15.91
N LEU A 92 -6.19 -25.06 -14.70
CA LEU A 92 -6.87 -25.65 -13.55
C LEU A 92 -8.37 -25.37 -13.63
N THR A 93 -9.18 -26.43 -13.59
CA THR A 93 -10.63 -26.29 -13.41
C THR A 93 -10.98 -26.37 -11.93
N ILE A 94 -11.62 -25.34 -11.39
CA ILE A 94 -12.04 -25.34 -9.98
C ILE A 94 -13.47 -25.84 -9.86
N ARG A 95 -13.70 -26.83 -8.99
CA ARG A 95 -15.05 -27.35 -8.70
C ARG A 95 -15.21 -27.76 -7.23
N PRO A 96 -16.44 -27.98 -6.75
CA PRO A 96 -16.65 -28.61 -5.45
C PRO A 96 -15.99 -29.99 -5.36
N ALA A 97 -15.36 -30.25 -4.22
CA ALA A 97 -14.76 -31.54 -3.90
C ALA A 97 -15.85 -32.61 -3.71
N ARG A 98 -15.54 -33.83 -4.14
CA ARG A 98 -16.36 -35.04 -3.99
C ARG A 98 -15.57 -36.07 -3.20
N VAL A 99 -16.27 -36.97 -2.52
CA VAL A 99 -15.63 -38.03 -1.71
C VAL A 99 -14.70 -38.90 -2.58
N GLU A 100 -15.04 -39.09 -3.85
CA GLU A 100 -14.24 -39.81 -4.86
C GLU A 100 -12.85 -39.18 -5.09
N ASP A 101 -12.69 -37.87 -4.88
CA ASP A 101 -11.41 -37.17 -5.06
C ASP A 101 -10.37 -37.55 -3.99
N HIS A 102 -10.79 -38.27 -2.94
CA HIS A 102 -9.92 -38.72 -1.86
C HIS A 102 -8.65 -39.42 -2.38
N ASP A 103 -8.81 -40.41 -3.25
CA ASP A 103 -7.70 -41.26 -3.70
C ASP A 103 -6.67 -40.48 -4.52
N ASP A 104 -7.11 -39.47 -5.25
CA ASP A 104 -6.24 -38.56 -5.99
C ASP A 104 -5.47 -37.59 -5.08
N LEU A 105 -6.09 -37.17 -3.98
CA LEU A 105 -5.54 -36.17 -3.05
C LEU A 105 -4.60 -36.78 -2.01
N VAL A 106 -4.79 -38.04 -1.62
CA VAL A 106 -3.95 -38.72 -0.61
C VAL A 106 -2.44 -38.63 -0.92
N PRO A 107 -1.96 -38.92 -2.15
CA PRO A 107 -0.54 -38.79 -2.47
C PRO A 107 -0.01 -37.35 -2.28
N ILE A 108 -0.83 -36.36 -2.57
CA ILE A 108 -0.46 -34.93 -2.46
C ILE A 108 -0.30 -34.56 -0.99
N PHE A 109 -1.23 -34.97 -0.14
CA PHE A 109 -1.16 -34.72 1.31
C PHE A 109 0.03 -35.42 1.97
N ASN A 110 0.24 -36.70 1.65
CA ASN A 110 1.37 -37.47 2.18
C ASN A 110 2.73 -36.89 1.76
N SER A 111 2.81 -36.28 0.57
CA SER A 111 4.05 -35.64 0.10
C SER A 111 4.42 -34.37 0.87
N GLN A 112 3.45 -33.70 1.50
CA GLN A 112 3.67 -32.44 2.21
C GLN A 112 3.89 -32.62 3.71
N SER A 113 3.30 -33.63 4.35
CA SER A 113 3.52 -33.92 5.76
C SER A 113 3.03 -35.31 6.14
N GLU A 114 3.95 -36.23 6.47
CA GLU A 114 3.64 -37.55 7.04
C GLU A 114 2.85 -37.43 8.37
N VAL A 115 3.05 -36.33 9.10
CA VAL A 115 2.45 -36.06 10.41
C VAL A 115 0.92 -35.86 10.33
N LEU A 116 0.40 -35.38 9.19
CA LEU A 116 -1.04 -35.12 9.07
C LEU A 116 -1.86 -36.42 9.03
N THR A 117 -1.35 -37.44 8.35
CA THR A 117 -2.00 -38.76 8.27
C THR A 117 -1.94 -39.48 9.61
N GLU A 118 -0.84 -39.33 10.36
CA GLU A 118 -0.73 -39.86 11.73
C GLU A 118 -1.67 -39.18 12.73
N LEU A 119 -1.86 -37.86 12.62
CA LEU A 119 -2.68 -37.08 13.56
C LEU A 119 -4.19 -37.18 13.29
N TYR A 120 -4.59 -37.24 12.03
CA TYR A 120 -6.00 -37.15 11.63
C TYR A 120 -6.56 -38.46 11.05
N GLY A 121 -5.71 -39.45 10.81
CA GLY A 121 -6.09 -40.77 10.29
C GLY A 121 -6.22 -40.82 8.77
N GLU A 122 -6.26 -42.04 8.24
CA GLU A 122 -6.25 -42.31 6.79
C GLU A 122 -7.48 -41.78 6.04
N PHE A 123 -8.61 -41.58 6.72
CA PHE A 123 -9.88 -41.15 6.10
C PHE A 123 -10.22 -39.68 6.33
N PHE A 124 -9.32 -38.90 6.93
CA PHE A 124 -9.58 -37.50 7.29
C PHE A 124 -10.06 -36.66 6.10
N LEU A 125 -9.46 -36.84 4.92
CA LEU A 125 -9.82 -36.06 3.73
C LEU A 125 -11.26 -36.37 3.26
N ALA A 126 -11.66 -37.64 3.32
CA ALA A 126 -13.01 -38.04 2.96
C ALA A 126 -14.03 -37.43 3.93
N GLU A 127 -13.76 -37.50 5.24
CA GLU A 127 -14.60 -36.89 6.26
C GLU A 127 -14.69 -35.36 6.12
N LEU A 128 -13.57 -34.69 5.81
CA LEU A 128 -13.52 -33.25 5.58
C LEU A 128 -14.37 -32.85 4.36
N ILE A 129 -14.29 -33.63 3.27
CA ILE A 129 -15.07 -33.39 2.05
C ILE A 129 -16.55 -33.73 2.28
N GLU A 130 -16.87 -34.74 3.08
CA GLU A 130 -18.24 -35.13 3.41
C GLU A 130 -18.91 -34.11 4.36
N ALA A 131 -18.17 -33.58 5.33
CA ALA A 131 -18.67 -32.65 6.36
C ALA A 131 -18.89 -31.20 5.88
N GLN A 132 -18.94 -30.97 4.56
CA GLN A 132 -19.24 -29.67 3.98
C GLN A 132 -20.65 -29.20 4.36
N ASN A 133 -20.79 -27.92 4.69
CA ASN A 133 -22.06 -27.31 5.07
C ASN A 133 -22.14 -25.84 4.58
N GLU A 134 -23.00 -25.02 5.20
CA GLU A 134 -23.12 -23.61 4.81
C GLU A 134 -21.94 -22.73 5.26
N SER A 135 -21.27 -23.11 6.35
CA SER A 135 -20.08 -22.43 6.86
C SER A 135 -18.77 -23.03 6.36
N THR A 136 -18.75 -24.30 5.93
CA THR A 136 -17.55 -24.99 5.42
C THR A 136 -17.74 -25.54 4.01
N ARG A 137 -16.79 -25.30 3.12
CA ARG A 137 -16.78 -25.82 1.74
C ARG A 137 -15.40 -26.34 1.36
N ALA A 138 -15.35 -27.37 0.55
CA ALA A 138 -14.13 -27.93 -0.01
C ALA A 138 -14.17 -27.81 -1.54
N LEU A 139 -13.09 -27.29 -2.12
CA LEU A 139 -12.91 -27.15 -3.56
C LEU A 139 -11.70 -27.96 -3.99
N VAL A 140 -11.76 -28.54 -5.18
CA VAL A 140 -10.60 -29.16 -5.82
C VAL A 140 -10.20 -28.39 -7.06
N ALA A 141 -8.90 -28.39 -7.34
CA ALA A 141 -8.37 -28.06 -8.65
C ALA A 141 -8.26 -29.37 -9.44
N GLU A 142 -8.82 -29.39 -10.64
CA GLU A 142 -8.84 -30.54 -11.54
C GLU A 142 -8.03 -30.25 -12.80
N VAL A 143 -7.26 -31.26 -13.24
CA VAL A 143 -6.59 -31.33 -14.55
C VAL A 143 -6.89 -32.70 -15.15
N ASP A 144 -7.41 -32.73 -16.37
CA ASP A 144 -7.71 -33.96 -17.12
C ASP A 144 -8.57 -34.98 -16.34
N GLY A 145 -9.57 -34.51 -15.58
CA GLY A 145 -10.45 -35.37 -14.78
C GLY A 145 -9.88 -35.80 -13.43
N ARG A 146 -8.65 -35.40 -13.10
CA ARG A 146 -7.94 -35.79 -11.87
C ARG A 146 -7.82 -34.63 -10.90
N ALA A 147 -8.10 -34.86 -9.62
CA ALA A 147 -7.90 -33.84 -8.59
C ALA A 147 -6.39 -33.66 -8.30
N VAL A 148 -5.89 -32.43 -8.41
CA VAL A 148 -4.47 -32.07 -8.22
C VAL A 148 -4.24 -31.05 -7.10
N GLY A 149 -5.30 -30.64 -6.42
CA GLY A 149 -5.21 -29.74 -5.27
C GLY A 149 -6.52 -29.67 -4.50
N LEU A 150 -6.44 -29.34 -3.22
CA LEU A 150 -7.59 -29.18 -2.32
C LEU A 150 -7.52 -27.82 -1.63
N MET A 151 -8.65 -27.14 -1.54
CA MET A 151 -8.84 -25.94 -0.74
C MET A 151 -10.05 -26.12 0.18
N SER A 152 -9.84 -26.01 1.49
CA SER A 152 -10.92 -25.97 2.48
C SER A 152 -11.17 -24.53 2.92
N LEU A 153 -12.42 -24.10 2.82
CA LEU A 153 -12.89 -22.77 3.15
C LEU A 153 -13.82 -22.85 4.35
N THR A 154 -13.63 -21.99 5.34
CA THR A 154 -14.50 -21.89 6.51
C THR A 154 -14.88 -20.44 6.79
N ARG A 155 -16.14 -20.22 7.18
CA ARG A 155 -16.63 -18.96 7.75
C ARG A 155 -16.34 -18.85 9.25
N ASP A 156 -16.12 -19.99 9.91
CA ASP A 156 -15.89 -20.08 11.34
C ASP A 156 -14.40 -19.92 11.65
N ILE A 157 -13.95 -18.66 11.67
CA ILE A 157 -12.55 -18.30 11.90
C ILE A 157 -12.24 -18.33 13.39
N LYS A 158 -11.29 -19.17 13.80
CA LYS A 158 -10.76 -19.21 15.19
C LYS A 158 -9.76 -18.07 15.43
N LEU A 159 -10.25 -16.85 15.58
CA LEU A 159 -9.43 -15.63 15.76
C LEU A 159 -8.36 -15.77 16.84
N GLY A 160 -8.70 -16.37 17.99
CA GLY A 160 -7.73 -16.53 19.09
C GLY A 160 -6.52 -17.37 18.73
N VAL A 161 -6.68 -18.41 17.90
CA VAL A 161 -5.55 -19.22 17.40
C VAL A 161 -4.71 -18.40 16.43
N LEU A 162 -5.35 -17.68 15.51
CA LEU A 162 -4.64 -16.84 14.54
C LEU A 162 -3.80 -15.75 15.25
N GLN A 163 -4.36 -15.10 16.26
CA GLN A 163 -3.67 -14.07 17.05
C GLN A 163 -2.48 -14.63 17.86
N GLN A 164 -2.51 -15.92 18.22
CA GLN A 164 -1.40 -16.57 18.93
C GLN A 164 -0.31 -17.07 17.99
N CYS A 165 -0.68 -17.46 16.77
CA CYS A 165 0.24 -18.06 15.81
C CYS A 165 0.90 -17.05 14.85
N PHE A 166 0.32 -15.86 14.67
CA PHE A 166 0.78 -14.87 13.69
C PHE A 166 0.91 -13.47 14.29
N ASP A 167 1.85 -12.68 13.78
CA ASP A 167 1.92 -11.24 14.11
C ASP A 167 0.86 -10.48 13.33
N LEU A 168 -0.28 -10.26 13.98
CA LEU A 168 -1.43 -9.56 13.42
C LEU A 168 -1.53 -8.11 13.90
N GLY A 169 -0.50 -7.59 14.58
CA GLY A 169 -0.46 -6.20 15.07
C GLY A 169 -0.76 -5.17 13.98
N PRO A 170 -0.12 -5.25 12.78
CA PRO A 170 -0.40 -4.34 11.66
C PRO A 170 -1.84 -4.38 11.15
N TYR A 171 -2.56 -5.48 11.40
CA TYR A 171 -3.93 -5.70 10.96
C TYR A 171 -4.95 -5.55 12.10
N ASN A 172 -4.58 -4.84 13.17
CA ASN A 172 -5.39 -4.65 14.37
C ASN A 172 -5.90 -5.99 14.95
N ASN A 173 -5.06 -7.04 14.88
CA ASN A 173 -5.41 -8.39 15.31
C ASN A 173 -6.69 -8.95 14.67
N LEU A 174 -7.05 -8.48 13.46
CA LEU A 174 -8.31 -8.80 12.76
C LEU A 174 -9.57 -8.42 13.54
N MET A 175 -9.45 -7.46 14.46
CA MET A 175 -10.57 -6.91 15.23
C MET A 175 -11.12 -5.66 14.53
N GLN A 176 -12.44 -5.49 14.59
CA GLN A 176 -13.06 -4.25 14.14
C GLN A 176 -12.67 -3.09 15.05
N VAL A 177 -12.32 -1.95 14.44
CA VAL A 177 -12.17 -0.70 15.20
C VAL A 177 -13.52 -0.34 15.79
N THR A 178 -13.57 -0.20 17.11
CA THR A 178 -14.81 0.11 17.81
C THR A 178 -15.20 1.56 17.56
N ARG A 179 -16.51 1.84 17.60
CA ARG A 179 -17.02 3.23 17.52
C ARG A 179 -16.43 4.13 18.62
N ALA A 180 -16.08 3.56 19.78
CA ALA A 180 -15.47 4.31 20.87
C ALA A 180 -14.04 4.75 20.52
N GLU A 181 -13.24 3.85 19.94
CA GLU A 181 -11.90 4.16 19.46
C GLU A 181 -11.92 5.20 18.34
N THR A 182 -12.83 5.08 17.38
CA THR A 182 -13.00 6.08 16.32
C THR A 182 -13.34 7.46 16.90
N ARG A 183 -14.32 7.53 17.82
CA ARG A 183 -14.70 8.80 18.46
C ARG A 183 -13.57 9.41 19.27
N ARG A 184 -12.76 8.58 19.92
CA ARG A 184 -11.60 9.02 20.70
C ARG A 184 -10.54 9.61 19.79
N ALA A 185 -10.19 8.92 18.70
CA ALA A 185 -9.26 9.44 17.69
C ALA A 185 -9.76 10.76 17.10
N GLU A 186 -11.04 10.85 16.72
CA GLU A 186 -11.63 12.11 16.25
C GLU A 186 -11.59 13.22 17.31
N ALA A 187 -11.79 12.90 18.59
CA ALA A 187 -11.73 13.88 19.67
C ALA A 187 -10.30 14.39 19.88
N GLU A 188 -9.31 13.49 19.83
CA GLU A 188 -7.89 13.82 19.91
C GLU A 188 -7.46 14.68 18.71
N ASP A 189 -7.89 14.35 17.49
CA ASP A 189 -7.66 15.17 16.29
C ASP A 189 -8.33 16.54 16.37
N ARG A 190 -9.57 16.60 16.88
CA ARG A 190 -10.28 17.87 17.11
C ARG A 190 -9.56 18.73 18.15
N ALA A 191 -9.06 18.13 19.23
CA ALA A 191 -8.30 18.82 20.27
C ALA A 191 -6.95 19.34 19.74
N ALA A 192 -6.21 18.51 19.01
CA ALA A 192 -4.95 18.90 18.38
C ALA A 192 -5.15 20.04 17.37
N ASN A 193 -6.20 19.98 16.55
CA ASN A 193 -6.55 21.06 15.63
C ASN A 193 -7.01 22.32 16.35
N ALA A 194 -7.69 22.22 17.50
CA ALA A 194 -8.06 23.39 18.30
C ALA A 194 -6.81 24.09 18.86
N LEU A 195 -5.84 23.31 19.35
CA LEU A 195 -4.57 23.82 19.87
C LEU A 195 -3.75 24.54 18.78
N ARG A 196 -3.64 23.94 17.58
CA ARG A 196 -2.93 24.54 16.43
C ARG A 196 -3.50 25.87 15.96
N ARG A 197 -4.78 26.14 16.24
CA ARG A 197 -5.46 27.39 15.83
C ARG A 197 -5.35 28.51 16.84
N ASP A 198 -4.79 28.19 18.00
CA ASP A 198 -4.66 29.08 19.12
C ASP A 198 -3.21 29.55 19.23
N TRP A 199 -2.99 30.85 18.95
CA TRP A 199 -1.64 31.40 18.98
C TRP A 199 -1.05 31.36 20.40
N LEU A 200 -1.87 31.58 21.43
CA LEU A 200 -1.40 31.62 22.82
C LEU A 200 -0.94 30.22 23.26
N ALA A 201 -1.73 29.19 22.97
CA ALA A 201 -1.33 27.81 23.26
C ALA A 201 -0.13 27.37 22.42
N THR A 202 -0.06 27.81 21.15
CA THR A 202 1.08 27.51 20.28
C THR A 202 2.38 28.11 20.85
N LEU A 203 2.35 29.38 21.28
CA LEU A 203 3.50 30.02 21.92
C LEU A 203 3.89 29.34 23.24
N HIS A 204 2.91 28.92 24.04
CA HIS A 204 3.18 28.26 25.32
C HIS A 204 3.84 26.88 25.16
N VAL A 205 3.35 26.07 24.21
CA VAL A 205 3.96 24.77 23.85
C VAL A 205 5.37 24.94 23.29
N ARG A 206 5.64 26.09 22.66
CA ARG A 206 6.89 26.40 21.96
C ARG A 206 7.75 27.44 22.71
N ALA A 207 7.58 27.58 24.03
CA ALA A 207 8.16 28.68 24.81
C ALA A 207 9.69 28.85 24.62
N ALA A 208 10.44 27.74 24.49
CA ALA A 208 11.89 27.80 24.24
C ALA A 208 12.22 28.47 22.89
N GLU A 209 11.50 28.12 21.82
CA GLU A 209 11.70 28.72 20.49
C GLU A 209 11.21 30.17 20.43
N VAL A 210 10.29 30.56 21.32
CA VAL A 210 9.86 31.96 21.48
C VAL A 210 10.95 32.79 22.12
N GLU A 211 11.67 32.28 23.13
CA GLU A 211 12.79 32.99 23.75
C GLU A 211 13.91 33.24 22.72
N GLU A 212 14.21 32.27 21.85
CA GLU A 212 15.16 32.44 20.74
C GLU A 212 14.76 33.59 19.80
N VAL A 213 13.46 33.78 19.55
CA VAL A 213 12.94 34.90 18.75
C VAL A 213 13.22 36.23 19.46
N PHE A 214 13.01 36.31 20.78
CA PHE A 214 13.30 37.51 21.55
C PHE A 214 14.81 37.81 21.61
N GLU A 215 15.66 36.81 21.81
CA GLU A 215 17.12 36.98 21.78
C GLU A 215 17.62 37.48 20.42
N ALA A 216 17.08 36.93 19.32
CA ALA A 216 17.43 37.37 17.98
C ALA A 216 17.03 38.83 17.72
N LEU A 217 15.90 39.27 18.27
CA LEU A 217 15.39 40.64 18.14
C LEU A 217 16.13 41.64 19.06
N GLY A 218 16.60 41.21 20.24
CA GLY A 218 17.26 42.05 21.25
C GLY A 218 18.77 42.29 21.07
N SER A 219 19.36 41.83 19.96
CA SER A 219 20.81 41.91 19.71
C SER A 219 21.34 43.30 19.27
N SER A 220 20.48 44.32 19.17
CA SER A 220 20.90 45.73 19.02
C SER A 220 20.95 46.38 20.39
N GLY A 221 22.12 46.90 20.80
CA GLY A 221 22.38 47.47 22.14
C GLY A 221 21.61 48.75 22.49
N ASP A 222 20.28 48.72 22.40
CA ASP A 222 19.37 49.71 22.94
C ASP A 222 19.20 49.46 24.45
N ALA A 223 19.43 50.51 25.24
CA ALA A 223 19.37 50.49 26.69
C ALA A 223 17.93 50.40 27.25
N ASP A 224 16.93 50.42 26.38
CA ASP A 224 15.52 50.35 26.73
C ASP A 224 14.97 48.97 26.34
N ASP A 225 14.45 48.20 27.32
CA ASP A 225 13.86 46.85 27.18
C ASP A 225 12.53 46.91 26.41
N VAL A 226 12.63 47.25 25.13
CA VAL A 226 11.54 47.66 24.26
C VAL A 226 11.41 46.69 23.09
N VAL A 227 10.19 46.27 22.83
CA VAL A 227 9.78 45.32 21.81
C VAL A 227 9.04 46.05 20.69
N ASN A 228 9.60 46.01 19.49
CA ASN A 228 8.92 46.45 18.28
C ASN A 228 7.94 45.35 17.82
N MET A 229 6.64 45.62 17.93
CA MET A 229 5.60 44.61 17.68
C MET A 229 5.48 44.21 16.21
N GLU A 230 5.92 45.06 15.27
CA GLU A 230 5.95 44.74 13.84
C GLU A 230 7.05 43.71 13.55
N ARG A 231 8.26 43.92 14.08
CA ARG A 231 9.38 42.96 13.94
C ARG A 231 9.10 41.64 14.66
N LEU A 232 8.48 41.70 15.83
CA LEU A 232 8.05 40.50 16.56
C LEU A 232 6.97 39.74 15.79
N ALA A 233 5.98 40.44 15.23
CA ALA A 233 4.94 39.81 14.42
C ALA A 233 5.51 39.08 13.21
N GLU A 234 6.43 39.71 12.46
CA GLU A 234 7.09 39.08 11.32
C GLU A 234 7.89 37.82 11.72
N ALA A 235 8.64 37.88 12.82
CA ALA A 235 9.41 36.74 13.30
C ALA A 235 8.50 35.58 13.71
N LEU A 236 7.43 35.87 14.44
CA LEU A 236 6.42 34.89 14.84
C LEU A 236 5.60 34.37 13.66
N ASN A 237 5.38 35.17 12.61
CA ASN A 237 4.73 34.70 11.37
C ASN A 237 5.59 33.67 10.65
N ARG A 238 6.91 33.89 10.55
CA ARG A 238 7.85 32.92 9.98
C ARG A 238 7.84 31.61 10.78
N LYS A 239 7.94 31.70 12.11
CA LYS A 239 7.80 30.54 13.00
C LYS A 239 6.44 29.87 12.90
N GLY A 240 5.37 30.63 12.74
CA GLY A 240 4.03 30.13 12.51
C GLY A 240 3.93 29.23 11.28
N VAL A 241 4.63 29.55 10.19
CA VAL A 241 4.69 28.68 8.99
C VAL A 241 5.42 27.38 9.30
N GLU A 242 6.58 27.44 9.97
CA GLU A 242 7.34 26.25 10.41
C GLU A 242 6.51 25.35 11.33
N TRP A 243 5.74 25.94 12.23
CA TRP A 243 4.87 25.22 13.16
C TRP A 243 3.52 24.79 12.57
N SER A 244 3.29 25.06 11.28
CA SER A 244 2.02 24.80 10.61
C SER A 244 0.82 25.44 11.33
N TYR A 245 1.03 26.60 11.93
CA TYR A 245 -0.02 27.40 12.56
C TYR A 245 -1.01 27.89 11.50
N THR A 246 -2.30 27.81 11.82
CA THR A 246 -3.36 28.30 10.94
C THR A 246 -4.54 28.77 11.77
N ASN A 247 -5.22 29.83 11.38
CA ASN A 247 -6.41 30.32 12.07
C ASN A 247 -7.58 30.57 11.09
N ARG A 248 -8.76 30.83 11.65
CA ARG A 248 -9.97 31.12 10.84
C ARG A 248 -9.83 32.37 9.97
N ARG A 249 -9.01 33.34 10.39
CA ARG A 249 -8.79 34.60 9.68
C ARG A 249 -7.72 34.50 8.60
N LYS A 250 -7.06 33.34 8.44
CA LYS A 250 -5.89 33.12 7.56
C LYS A 250 -4.76 34.13 7.79
N ARG A 251 -4.62 34.61 9.03
CA ARG A 251 -3.54 35.52 9.44
C ARG A 251 -2.34 34.72 9.93
N GLY A 252 -1.14 35.29 9.79
CA GLY A 252 0.05 34.76 10.42
C GLY A 252 -0.09 34.75 11.96
N LEU A 253 0.75 33.93 12.62
CA LEU A 253 0.71 33.77 14.08
C LEU A 253 0.94 35.10 14.81
N GLY A 254 1.97 35.84 14.42
CA GLY A 254 2.32 37.13 14.98
C GLY A 254 1.27 38.21 14.69
N ASP A 255 0.71 38.22 13.48
CA ASP A 255 -0.35 39.19 13.12
C ASP A 255 -1.61 38.96 13.94
N GLN A 256 -1.99 37.70 14.15
CA GLN A 256 -3.14 37.35 14.96
C GLN A 256 -2.91 37.71 16.44
N MET A 257 -1.72 37.42 16.96
CA MET A 257 -1.34 37.78 18.32
C MET A 257 -1.42 39.29 18.54
N THR A 258 -0.73 40.08 17.72
CA THR A 258 -0.66 41.53 17.92
C THR A 258 -2.01 42.23 17.75
N GLU A 259 -2.87 41.72 16.86
CA GLU A 259 -4.27 42.16 16.73
C GLU A 259 -5.08 41.82 17.99
N ASP A 260 -4.96 40.59 18.51
CA ASP A 260 -5.70 40.14 19.70
C ASP A 260 -5.26 40.84 20.99
N LEU A 261 -3.99 41.24 21.08
CA LEU A 261 -3.44 42.04 22.17
C LEU A 261 -3.75 43.54 22.03
N GLY A 262 -4.12 44.01 20.83
CA GLY A 262 -4.33 45.43 20.55
C GLY A 262 -3.04 46.24 20.43
N LEU A 263 -1.92 45.57 20.12
CA LEU A 263 -0.56 46.14 20.08
C LEU A 263 0.01 46.24 18.65
N ALA A 264 -0.82 46.03 17.62
CA ALA A 264 -0.39 46.04 16.23
C ALA A 264 0.26 47.39 15.85
N GLY A 265 1.48 47.33 15.31
CA GLY A 265 2.26 48.51 14.89
C GLY A 265 2.82 49.36 16.03
N GLN A 266 2.75 48.88 17.28
CA GLN A 266 3.25 49.60 18.45
C GLN A 266 4.68 49.19 18.81
N VAL A 267 5.31 50.01 19.64
CA VAL A 267 6.59 49.74 20.28
C VAL A 267 6.32 49.82 21.79
N VAL A 268 6.50 48.70 22.50
CA VAL A 268 6.09 48.55 23.92
C VAL A 268 7.24 47.98 24.75
N THR A 269 7.25 48.17 26.06
CA THR A 269 8.23 47.49 26.93
C THR A 269 7.90 45.99 27.06
N ARG A 270 8.90 45.17 27.41
CA ARG A 270 8.68 43.73 27.66
C ARG A 270 7.64 43.49 28.76
N ASP A 271 7.71 44.26 29.84
CA ASP A 271 6.72 44.23 30.93
C ASP A 271 5.28 44.51 30.43
N ALA A 272 5.11 45.51 29.56
CA ALA A 272 3.79 45.85 29.01
C ALA A 272 3.25 44.78 28.06
N LEU A 273 4.13 44.08 27.34
CA LEU A 273 3.77 42.94 26.52
C LEU A 273 3.32 41.75 27.38
N ASP A 274 4.07 41.43 28.44
CA ASP A 274 3.74 40.35 29.36
C ASP A 274 2.41 40.60 30.08
N GLU A 275 2.16 41.84 30.51
CA GLU A 275 0.88 42.27 31.07
C GLU A 275 -0.26 42.09 30.06
N ALA A 276 -0.08 42.53 28.81
CA ALA A 276 -1.10 42.38 27.77
C ALA A 276 -1.43 40.91 27.46
N VAL A 277 -0.42 40.03 27.46
CA VAL A 277 -0.59 38.58 27.29
C VAL A 277 -1.35 37.98 28.47
N GLY A 278 -0.99 38.37 29.70
CA GLY A 278 -1.70 37.96 30.92
C GLY A 278 -3.17 38.37 30.92
N ASP A 279 -3.46 39.62 30.58
CA ASP A 279 -4.82 40.16 30.46
C ASP A 279 -5.64 39.44 29.38
N PHE A 280 -5.01 39.14 28.24
CA PHE A 280 -5.66 38.37 27.19
C PHE A 280 -6.00 36.95 27.65
N ALA A 281 -5.07 36.28 28.33
CA ALA A 281 -5.29 34.95 28.89
C ALA A 281 -6.44 34.95 29.92
N ALA A 282 -6.47 35.94 30.82
CA ALA A 282 -7.53 36.09 31.82
C ALA A 282 -8.92 36.34 31.19
N ARG A 283 -9.02 37.30 30.25
CA ARG A 283 -10.27 37.57 29.51
C ARG A 283 -10.77 36.34 28.75
N ARG A 284 -9.85 35.54 28.24
CA ARG A 284 -10.19 34.31 27.52
C ARG A 284 -10.69 33.23 28.47
N ALA A 285 -10.04 33.03 29.62
CA ALA A 285 -10.50 32.09 30.65
C ALA A 285 -11.92 32.45 31.14
N GLU A 286 -12.19 33.74 31.36
CA GLU A 286 -13.52 34.21 31.75
C GLU A 286 -14.59 33.95 30.67
N ARG A 287 -14.25 34.16 29.39
CA ARG A 287 -15.15 33.82 28.26
C ARG A 287 -15.41 32.32 28.14
N ALA A 288 -14.43 31.47 28.47
CA ALA A 288 -14.61 30.02 28.48
C ALA A 288 -15.56 29.58 29.60
N LEU A 289 -15.41 30.16 30.79
CA LEU A 289 -16.31 29.96 31.94
C LEU A 289 -17.75 30.37 31.62
N ARG A 290 -17.96 31.54 31.01
CA ARG A 290 -19.30 32.03 30.61
C ARG A 290 -19.97 31.19 29.53
N ARG A 291 -19.20 30.43 28.75
CA ARG A 291 -19.69 29.57 27.67
C ARG A 291 -19.96 28.12 28.11
N GLY A 292 -19.75 27.78 29.38
CA GLY A 292 -20.01 26.44 29.90
C GLY A 292 -19.11 25.35 29.31
N VAL A 293 -17.89 25.67 28.87
CA VAL A 293 -16.98 24.71 28.19
C VAL A 293 -16.15 23.89 29.20
N PHE A 294 -16.53 23.87 30.47
CA PHE A 294 -16.04 22.88 31.44
C PHE A 294 -17.26 22.27 32.16
N ALA A 295 -17.84 21.27 31.53
CA ALA A 295 -18.64 20.20 32.11
C ALA A 295 -18.36 18.93 31.31
#